data_AF-A0A931TR40-F1
#
_entry.id   AF-A0A931TR40-F1
#
_cell.length_a   1.000
_cell.length_b   1.000
_cell.length_c   1.000
_cell.angle_alpha   90.00
_cell.angle_beta   90.00
_cell.angle_gamma   90.00
#
_symmetry.space_group_name_H-M   'P 1'
#
loop_
_entity.id
_entity.type
_entity.pdbx_description
1 polymer ?
#
loop_
_entity_poly.entity_id
_entity_poly.type
_entity_poly.pdbx_seq_one_letter_code
_entity_poly.pdbx_strand_id
1 'polypeptide(L)'
;MNTKLIFIILIFINFEINAQNEFWPSSNAVWYYNYTDNQWFEGFSKYKIDRDTIINSKVCQIYTKKAKWIFSGFPELIEDSSFQNTFAVLTLQDSVLLKYNFRLNEFDTIINFIANVGDTWRTVIEDSICLPFDKYITTEVIEKNIINVNGRNLIKFKLLRNVPDEYGNNYFEDFHQYFGSDYLFVHNYICVNLDYSLENKLRCFNNHNLTDPFNYYSDTLDCEFISELLSLKNNFLMDKIIFYPNPSENFQTQIFGINTNDIENVFVYDLLGNIIPFNITIVKNSMFLTLFNKISGIYFVKIQSKKRYFFKKIIMI
;
A
#
# COMPACT_ATOMS: atom_id res chain seq x y z
N MET A 1 -53.64 -3.51 42.26
CA MET A 1 -52.47 -3.16 41.43
C MET A 1 -52.55 -3.98 40.15
N ASN A 2 -52.63 -3.33 39.00
CA ASN A 2 -53.00 -3.95 37.71
C ASN A 2 -51.92 -4.90 37.20
N THR A 3 -52.23 -6.20 37.12
CA THR A 3 -51.41 -7.25 36.51
C THR A 3 -51.01 -6.96 35.05
N LYS A 4 -51.76 -6.11 34.34
CA LYS A 4 -51.41 -5.64 32.99
C LYS A 4 -50.16 -4.77 32.93
N LEU A 5 -49.79 -4.07 34.02
CA LEU A 5 -48.60 -3.20 34.04
C LEU A 5 -47.30 -4.02 34.16
N ILE A 6 -47.34 -5.18 34.84
CA ILE A 6 -46.19 -6.07 35.03
C ILE A 6 -45.78 -6.75 33.71
N PHE A 7 -46.76 -7.08 32.85
CA PHE A 7 -46.48 -7.72 31.56
C PHE A 7 -45.78 -6.79 30.56
N ILE A 8 -46.08 -5.48 30.60
CA ILE A 8 -45.42 -4.49 29.74
C ILE A 8 -43.97 -4.30 30.18
N ILE A 9 -43.69 -4.28 31.48
CA ILE A 9 -42.33 -4.12 32.01
C ILE A 9 -41.43 -5.33 31.67
N LEU A 10 -41.97 -6.55 31.67
CA LEU A 10 -41.23 -7.76 31.27
C LEU A 10 -40.89 -7.83 29.77
N ILE A 11 -41.68 -7.19 28.90
CA ILE A 11 -41.39 -7.10 27.46
C ILE A 11 -40.23 -6.12 27.19
N PHE A 12 -40.02 -5.12 28.05
CA PHE A 12 -38.94 -4.15 27.88
C PHE A 12 -37.60 -4.58 28.52
N ILE A 13 -37.57 -5.59 29.39
CA ILE A 13 -36.32 -6.02 30.08
C ILE A 13 -35.46 -6.99 29.23
N ASN A 14 -36.01 -7.63 28.19
CA ASN A 14 -35.26 -8.56 27.35
C ASN A 14 -34.66 -7.95 26.07
N PHE A 15 -34.82 -6.64 25.86
CA PHE A 15 -33.96 -5.93 24.93
C PHE A 15 -32.72 -5.47 25.68
N GLU A 16 -31.94 -6.43 26.21
CA GLU A 16 -30.51 -6.20 26.29
C GLU A 16 -30.08 -5.98 24.85
N ILE A 17 -29.99 -4.69 24.50
CA ILE A 17 -29.25 -4.19 23.38
C ILE A 17 -27.84 -4.70 23.64
N ASN A 18 -27.58 -5.93 23.19
CA ASN A 18 -26.24 -6.42 22.97
C ASN A 18 -25.68 -5.40 21.99
N ALA A 19 -25.03 -4.37 22.53
CA ALA A 19 -24.08 -3.57 21.81
C ALA A 19 -23.07 -4.60 21.31
N GLN A 20 -23.33 -5.11 20.11
CA GLN A 20 -22.51 -6.13 19.50
C GLN A 20 -21.15 -5.47 19.42
N ASN A 21 -20.20 -5.98 20.19
CA ASN A 21 -18.81 -5.54 20.06
C ASN A 21 -18.47 -5.72 18.59
N GLU A 22 -18.33 -4.61 17.88
CA GLU A 22 -17.98 -4.65 16.47
C GLU A 22 -16.63 -5.37 16.40
N PHE A 23 -16.59 -6.57 15.81
CA PHE A 23 -15.33 -7.30 15.63
C PHE A 23 -14.52 -6.77 14.45
N TRP A 24 -15.16 -5.98 13.60
CA TRP A 24 -14.62 -5.39 12.39
C TRP A 24 -15.06 -3.92 12.30
N PRO A 25 -14.25 -3.00 11.76
CA PRO A 25 -14.49 -1.58 11.96
C PRO A 25 -15.58 -1.05 11.03
N SER A 26 -16.17 0.07 11.45
CA SER A 26 -17.32 0.74 10.81
C SER A 26 -17.02 1.35 9.44
N SER A 27 -18.07 1.85 8.76
CA SER A 27 -18.10 2.32 7.36
C SER A 27 -17.08 3.39 6.95
N ASN A 28 -16.33 3.98 7.88
CA ASN A 28 -15.34 5.02 7.61
C ASN A 28 -13.89 4.57 7.84
N ALA A 29 -13.67 3.28 8.09
CA ALA A 29 -12.34 2.75 8.30
C ALA A 29 -11.48 2.84 7.02
N VAL A 30 -10.21 3.22 7.21
CA VAL A 30 -9.21 3.34 6.15
C VAL A 30 -7.92 2.67 6.61
N TRP A 31 -7.38 1.81 5.76
CA TRP A 31 -6.10 1.13 5.98
C TRP A 31 -5.09 1.63 4.96
N TYR A 32 -3.88 1.85 5.42
CA TYR A 32 -2.72 2.17 4.58
C TYR A 32 -1.67 1.10 4.82
N TYR A 33 -1.25 0.44 3.75
CA TYR A 33 -0.15 -0.51 3.76
C TYR A 33 1.03 0.10 3.01
N ASN A 34 2.24 -0.07 3.52
CA ASN A 34 3.46 0.24 2.79
C ASN A 34 3.48 -0.52 1.48
N TYR A 35 3.85 0.19 0.42
CA TYR A 35 4.07 -0.38 -0.89
C TYR A 35 5.55 -0.24 -1.26
N THR A 36 6.30 -1.34 -1.31
CA THR A 36 7.73 -1.28 -1.65
C THR A 36 8.16 -2.48 -2.47
N ASP A 37 8.45 -2.29 -3.76
CA ASP A 37 9.27 -3.30 -4.44
C ASP A 37 10.73 -3.09 -4.00
N ASN A 38 11.53 -4.15 -3.90
CA ASN A 38 12.78 -4.15 -3.14
C ASN A 38 13.85 -3.12 -3.59
N GLN A 39 13.64 -2.32 -4.64
CA GLN A 39 14.67 -1.39 -5.15
C GLN A 39 14.16 -0.11 -5.82
N TRP A 40 12.92 -0.06 -6.32
CA TRP A 40 12.53 0.99 -7.29
C TRP A 40 11.23 1.70 -6.97
N PHE A 41 10.33 1.12 -6.18
CA PHE A 41 9.05 1.74 -5.88
C PHE A 41 8.90 1.93 -4.37
N GLU A 42 8.43 3.11 -3.98
CA GLU A 42 8.01 3.39 -2.61
C GLU A 42 6.62 4.03 -2.62
N GLY A 43 5.74 3.59 -1.74
CA GLY A 43 4.40 4.14 -1.71
C GLY A 43 3.50 3.50 -0.67
N PHE A 44 2.20 3.52 -0.97
CA PHE A 44 1.20 2.89 -0.14
C PHE A 44 0.01 2.36 -0.94
N SER A 45 -0.63 1.35 -0.38
CA SER A 45 -1.97 0.90 -0.75
C SER A 45 -2.99 1.35 0.29
N LYS A 46 -4.00 2.06 -0.17
CA LYS A 46 -5.12 2.59 0.61
C LYS A 46 -6.35 1.72 0.38
N TYR A 47 -6.87 1.13 1.45
CA TYR A 47 -8.15 0.42 1.46
C TYR A 47 -9.19 1.28 2.18
N LYS A 48 -10.40 1.33 1.65
CA LYS A 48 -11.54 2.00 2.30
C LYS A 48 -12.84 1.27 1.97
N ILE A 49 -13.82 1.38 2.87
CA ILE A 49 -15.20 1.00 2.58
C ILE A 49 -15.77 2.04 1.59
N ASP A 50 -16.34 1.56 0.49
CA ASP A 50 -16.92 2.41 -0.55
C ASP A 50 -18.44 2.49 -0.42
N ARG A 51 -19.10 1.34 -0.28
CA ARG A 51 -20.56 1.25 -0.15
C ARG A 51 -20.99 -0.10 0.41
N ASP A 52 -22.23 -0.14 0.90
CA ASP A 52 -22.90 -1.39 1.25
C ASP A 52 -23.53 -2.06 0.02
N THR A 53 -23.73 -3.37 0.10
CA THR A 53 -24.41 -4.18 -0.92
C THR A 53 -25.09 -5.37 -0.25
N ILE A 54 -25.90 -6.13 -1.01
CA ILE A 54 -26.48 -7.39 -0.56
C ILE A 54 -26.08 -8.48 -1.55
N ILE A 55 -25.48 -9.56 -1.06
CA ILE A 55 -25.12 -10.74 -1.86
C ILE A 55 -25.64 -11.99 -1.15
N ASN A 56 -26.39 -12.83 -1.85
CA ASN A 56 -27.00 -14.06 -1.31
C ASN A 56 -27.72 -13.80 0.04
N SER A 57 -28.49 -12.72 0.11
CA SER A 57 -29.24 -12.28 1.30
C SER A 57 -28.38 -11.87 2.51
N LYS A 58 -27.07 -11.71 2.35
CA LYS A 58 -26.17 -11.15 3.38
C LYS A 58 -25.89 -9.69 3.09
N VAL A 59 -25.95 -8.85 4.12
CA VAL A 59 -25.51 -7.45 4.02
C VAL A 59 -23.99 -7.45 4.00
N CYS A 60 -23.41 -6.84 2.97
CA CYS A 60 -21.97 -6.83 2.75
C CYS A 60 -21.46 -5.40 2.54
N GLN A 61 -20.17 -5.22 2.72
CA GLN A 61 -19.45 -3.99 2.43
C GLN A 61 -18.50 -4.22 1.25
N ILE A 62 -18.52 -3.29 0.30
CA ILE A 62 -17.57 -3.24 -0.81
C ILE A 62 -16.39 -2.37 -0.38
N TYR A 63 -15.22 -2.97 -0.37
CA TYR A 63 -13.94 -2.31 -0.08
C TYR A 63 -13.26 -1.98 -1.39
N THR A 64 -12.75 -0.76 -1.53
CA THR A 64 -11.93 -0.35 -2.67
C THR A 64 -10.47 -0.23 -2.26
N LYS A 65 -9.59 -0.71 -3.14
CA LYS A 65 -8.14 -0.53 -3.04
C LYS A 65 -7.69 0.55 -4.01
N LYS A 66 -6.84 1.46 -3.55
CA LYS A 66 -6.10 2.41 -4.37
C LYS A 66 -4.65 2.39 -3.96
N ALA A 67 -3.74 2.14 -4.88
CA ALA A 67 -2.32 2.24 -4.61
C ALA A 67 -1.75 3.54 -5.21
N LYS A 68 -0.76 4.10 -4.51
CA LYS A 68 0.06 5.22 -4.95
C LYS A 68 1.51 4.89 -4.68
N TRP A 69 2.40 5.19 -5.62
CA TRP A 69 3.83 4.99 -5.44
C TRP A 69 4.63 6.04 -6.21
N ILE A 70 5.91 6.11 -5.86
CA ILE A 70 6.92 6.88 -6.55
C ILE A 70 7.99 5.91 -7.04
N PHE A 71 8.47 6.12 -8.26
CA PHE A 71 9.61 5.38 -8.78
C PHE A 71 10.90 6.09 -8.31
N SER A 72 11.68 5.45 -7.45
CA SER A 72 12.85 6.02 -6.79
C SER A 72 14.13 5.94 -7.62
N GLY A 73 14.21 5.04 -8.61
CA GLY A 73 15.45 4.83 -9.36
C GLY A 73 15.52 5.44 -10.77
N PHE A 74 14.45 6.12 -11.20
CA PHE A 74 14.51 7.08 -12.29
C PHE A 74 14.04 8.40 -11.71
N PRO A 75 14.76 9.47 -11.99
CA PRO A 75 14.30 10.76 -11.58
C PRO A 75 13.09 11.21 -12.37
N GLU A 76 12.24 11.97 -11.72
CA GLU A 76 11.14 12.72 -12.34
C GLU A 76 9.87 11.96 -12.76
N LEU A 77 9.82 10.63 -12.77
CA LEU A 77 8.54 9.92 -12.93
C LEU A 77 7.95 9.56 -11.56
N ILE A 78 7.33 10.56 -10.92
CA ILE A 78 6.22 10.25 -10.01
C ILE A 78 5.04 9.99 -10.91
N GLU A 79 4.90 8.73 -11.33
CA GLU A 79 3.66 8.29 -11.94
C GLU A 79 2.68 8.04 -10.79
N ASP A 80 1.70 8.93 -10.62
CA ASP A 80 0.50 8.63 -9.82
C ASP A 80 -0.33 7.64 -10.62
N SER A 81 0.18 6.41 -10.76
CA SER A 81 -0.51 5.35 -11.46
C SER A 81 -1.29 4.53 -10.44
N SER A 82 -2.58 4.84 -10.33
CA SER A 82 -3.53 3.99 -9.60
C SER A 82 -3.76 2.72 -10.41
N PHE A 83 -2.84 1.76 -10.33
CA PHE A 83 -2.76 0.70 -11.33
C PHE A 83 -3.85 -0.37 -11.17
N GLN A 84 -4.52 -0.46 -10.02
CA GLN A 84 -5.49 -1.52 -9.79
C GLN A 84 -6.57 -1.04 -8.82
N ASN A 85 -7.72 -0.64 -9.36
CA ASN A 85 -8.95 -0.61 -8.57
C ASN A 85 -9.43 -2.06 -8.43
N THR A 86 -8.94 -2.76 -7.41
CA THR A 86 -9.58 -4.00 -6.97
C THR A 86 -10.60 -3.67 -5.90
N PHE A 87 -11.61 -4.53 -5.79
CA PHE A 87 -12.54 -4.47 -4.70
C PHE A 87 -12.68 -5.84 -4.04
N ALA A 88 -12.94 -5.82 -2.74
CA ALA A 88 -13.32 -7.01 -1.98
C ALA A 88 -14.74 -6.80 -1.45
N VAL A 89 -15.54 -7.87 -1.39
CA VAL A 89 -16.87 -7.81 -0.77
C VAL A 89 -16.85 -8.65 0.49
N LEU A 90 -17.00 -7.98 1.63
CA LEU A 90 -16.86 -8.61 2.93
C LEU A 90 -18.17 -8.56 3.72
N THR A 91 -18.40 -9.55 4.56
CA THR A 91 -19.48 -9.54 5.53
C THR A 91 -18.97 -10.10 6.85
N LEU A 92 -19.42 -9.52 7.96
CA LEU A 92 -19.22 -10.07 9.30
C LEU A 92 -20.50 -10.77 9.71
N GLN A 93 -20.44 -12.07 9.97
CA GLN A 93 -21.58 -12.86 10.44
C GLN A 93 -21.14 -13.72 11.61
N ASP A 94 -21.84 -13.64 12.74
CA ASP A 94 -21.59 -14.48 13.92
C ASP A 94 -20.11 -14.47 14.37
N SER A 95 -19.46 -13.29 14.29
CA SER A 95 -18.03 -13.09 14.58
C SER A 95 -17.06 -13.74 13.58
N VAL A 96 -17.53 -14.09 12.39
CA VAL A 96 -16.72 -14.60 11.28
C VAL A 96 -16.70 -13.58 10.16
N LEU A 97 -15.49 -13.13 9.78
CA LEU A 97 -15.31 -12.26 8.62
C LEU A 97 -15.19 -13.13 7.38
N LEU A 98 -16.09 -12.91 6.44
CA LEU A 98 -16.20 -13.66 5.19
C LEU A 98 -15.90 -12.77 4.00
N LYS A 99 -15.21 -13.31 2.99
CA LYS A 99 -15.02 -12.71 1.67
C LYS A 99 -15.96 -13.38 0.67
N TYR A 100 -16.58 -12.61 -0.21
CA TYR A 100 -17.33 -13.18 -1.31
C TYR A 100 -16.41 -13.56 -2.46
N ASN A 101 -16.43 -14.85 -2.83
CA ASN A 101 -15.72 -15.39 -3.96
C ASN A 101 -16.62 -15.35 -5.19
N PHE A 102 -16.38 -14.37 -6.07
CA PHE A 102 -17.20 -14.16 -7.27
C PHE A 102 -17.19 -15.33 -8.25
N ARG A 103 -16.12 -16.12 -8.24
CA ARG A 103 -15.96 -17.25 -9.16
C ARG A 103 -16.80 -18.44 -8.71
N LEU A 104 -16.71 -18.79 -7.42
CA LEU A 104 -17.44 -19.91 -6.85
C LEU A 104 -18.87 -19.53 -6.43
N ASN A 105 -19.19 -18.24 -6.43
CA ASN A 105 -20.47 -17.69 -6.01
C ASN A 105 -20.82 -18.08 -4.56
N GLU A 106 -19.81 -18.09 -3.69
CA GLU A 106 -19.92 -18.45 -2.28
C GLU A 106 -19.10 -17.53 -1.37
N PHE A 107 -19.26 -17.67 -0.06
CA PHE A 107 -18.49 -16.92 0.93
C PHE A 107 -17.40 -17.81 1.53
N ASP A 108 -16.17 -17.29 1.56
CA ASP A 108 -14.99 -17.91 2.15
C ASP A 108 -14.62 -17.25 3.47
N THR A 109 -14.10 -18.03 4.42
CA THR A 109 -13.67 -17.51 5.73
C THR A 109 -12.31 -16.84 5.62
N ILE A 110 -12.22 -15.58 6.05
CA ILE A 110 -10.95 -14.85 6.22
C ILE A 110 -10.40 -15.13 7.61
N ILE A 111 -11.23 -14.85 8.62
CA ILE A 111 -10.91 -14.98 10.04
C ILE A 111 -12.18 -15.29 10.84
N ASN A 112 -12.04 -16.11 11.87
CA ASN A 112 -13.08 -16.36 12.86
C ASN A 112 -12.63 -15.80 14.23
N PHE A 113 -13.24 -14.72 14.70
CA PHE A 113 -12.82 -14.04 15.93
C PHE A 113 -13.09 -14.84 17.21
N ILE A 114 -14.00 -15.82 17.15
CA ILE A 114 -14.28 -16.73 18.28
C ILE A 114 -13.47 -18.02 18.21
N ALA A 115 -12.63 -18.23 17.19
CA ALA A 115 -11.77 -19.39 17.08
C ALA A 115 -10.79 -19.50 18.26
N ASN A 116 -10.50 -20.72 18.69
CA ASN A 116 -9.52 -21.07 19.71
C ASN A 116 -8.23 -21.56 19.05
N VAL A 117 -7.15 -21.65 19.84
CA VAL A 117 -5.89 -22.26 19.40
C VAL A 117 -6.15 -23.71 18.95
N GLY A 118 -5.65 -24.06 17.77
CA GLY A 118 -5.88 -25.34 17.10
C GLY A 118 -7.09 -25.39 16.17
N ASP A 119 -7.97 -24.39 16.19
CA ASP A 119 -9.06 -24.30 15.22
C ASP A 119 -8.50 -24.03 13.81
N THR A 120 -9.19 -24.57 12.81
CA THR A 120 -8.77 -24.45 11.41
C THR A 120 -9.94 -24.06 10.50
N TRP A 121 -9.61 -23.42 9.38
CA TRP A 121 -10.54 -23.21 8.26
C TRP A 121 -9.80 -23.19 6.93
N ARG A 122 -10.58 -23.30 5.85
CA ARG A 122 -10.07 -23.17 4.48
C ARG A 122 -10.46 -21.82 3.88
N THR A 123 -9.62 -21.33 2.98
CA THR A 123 -9.90 -20.15 2.15
C THR A 123 -9.52 -20.51 0.70
N VAL A 124 -10.44 -20.33 -0.24
CA VAL A 124 -10.18 -20.60 -1.66
C VAL A 124 -9.23 -19.55 -2.24
N ILE A 125 -8.36 -19.99 -3.15
CA ILE A 125 -7.45 -19.11 -3.90
C ILE A 125 -8.19 -18.58 -5.14
N GLU A 126 -8.41 -17.27 -5.19
CA GLU A 126 -9.16 -16.64 -6.29
C GLU A 126 -8.32 -16.46 -7.56
N ASP A 127 -6.99 -16.44 -7.45
CA ASP A 127 -6.10 -16.12 -8.57
C ASP A 127 -5.55 -17.36 -9.28
N SER A 128 -5.93 -17.51 -10.56
CA SER A 128 -5.41 -18.51 -11.50
C SER A 128 -3.92 -18.47 -11.69
N ILE A 129 -3.33 -17.27 -11.58
CA ILE A 129 -2.04 -16.98 -12.19
C ILE A 129 -0.96 -17.89 -11.63
N CYS A 130 -1.15 -18.42 -10.43
CA CYS A 130 -0.12 -19.17 -9.74
C CYS A 130 -0.56 -20.49 -9.10
N LEU A 131 -1.85 -20.73 -8.89
CA LEU A 131 -2.32 -22.05 -8.46
C LEU A 131 -3.62 -22.44 -9.19
N PRO A 132 -3.81 -23.73 -9.50
CA PRO A 132 -5.06 -24.21 -10.04
C PRO A 132 -6.20 -23.97 -9.03
N PHE A 133 -7.38 -23.68 -9.57
CA PHE A 133 -8.54 -23.16 -8.82
C PHE A 133 -9.20 -24.13 -7.85
N ASP A 134 -8.74 -25.38 -7.83
CA ASP A 134 -9.18 -26.43 -6.91
C ASP A 134 -8.38 -26.44 -5.61
N LYS A 135 -7.39 -25.55 -5.47
CA LYS A 135 -6.55 -25.44 -4.29
C LYS A 135 -7.08 -24.44 -3.27
N TYR A 136 -6.85 -24.74 -2.00
CA TYR A 136 -7.27 -23.94 -0.85
C TYR A 136 -6.12 -23.77 0.13
N ILE A 137 -6.06 -22.61 0.77
CA ILE A 137 -5.16 -22.37 1.90
C ILE A 137 -5.84 -22.90 3.15
N THR A 138 -5.12 -23.71 3.92
CA THR A 138 -5.57 -24.09 5.27
C THR A 138 -4.96 -23.13 6.27
N THR A 139 -5.80 -22.60 7.15
CA THR A 139 -5.41 -21.68 8.21
C THR A 139 -5.58 -22.36 9.54
N GLU A 140 -4.57 -22.29 10.40
CA GLU A 140 -4.60 -22.80 11.77
C GLU A 140 -4.28 -21.66 12.75
N VAL A 141 -5.03 -21.60 13.84
CA VAL A 141 -4.76 -20.66 14.94
C VAL A 141 -3.66 -21.24 15.84
N ILE A 142 -2.48 -20.63 15.79
CA ILE A 142 -1.33 -21.06 16.60
C ILE A 142 -1.32 -20.34 17.95
N GLU A 143 -1.63 -19.04 17.95
CA GLU A 143 -1.72 -18.25 19.17
C GLU A 143 -2.92 -17.30 19.09
N LYS A 144 -3.56 -17.04 20.24
CA LYS A 144 -4.63 -16.06 20.39
C LYS A 144 -4.37 -15.23 21.64
N ASN A 145 -4.18 -13.94 21.46
CA ASN A 145 -3.82 -13.00 22.50
C ASN A 145 -4.80 -11.82 22.50
N ILE A 146 -4.83 -11.08 23.62
CA ILE A 146 -5.44 -9.76 23.69
C ILE A 146 -4.30 -8.75 23.83
N ILE A 147 -4.23 -7.78 22.93
CA ILE A 147 -3.23 -6.71 22.95
C ILE A 147 -3.92 -5.37 23.23
N ASN A 148 -3.23 -4.45 23.89
CA ASN A 148 -3.71 -3.08 24.07
C ASN A 148 -3.10 -2.17 22.99
N VAL A 149 -3.93 -1.56 22.16
CA VAL A 149 -3.53 -0.60 21.14
C VAL A 149 -4.28 0.70 21.42
N ASN A 150 -3.53 1.73 21.83
CA ASN A 150 -4.05 3.06 22.16
C ASN A 150 -5.25 3.03 23.13
N GLY A 151 -5.14 2.21 24.19
CA GLY A 151 -6.17 2.09 25.23
C GLY A 151 -7.31 1.13 24.90
N ARG A 152 -7.35 0.55 23.69
CA ARG A 152 -8.34 -0.47 23.31
C ARG A 152 -7.74 -1.86 23.31
N ASN A 153 -8.43 -2.80 23.94
CA ASN A 153 -8.06 -4.21 23.91
C ASN A 153 -8.58 -4.84 22.61
N LEU A 154 -7.67 -5.44 21.84
CA LEU A 154 -7.95 -6.10 20.56
C LEU A 154 -7.53 -7.56 20.62
N ILE A 155 -8.27 -8.42 19.93
CA ILE A 155 -7.83 -9.78 19.65
C ILE A 155 -6.69 -9.74 18.62
N LYS A 156 -5.59 -10.42 18.93
CA LYS A 156 -4.49 -10.72 18.01
C LYS A 156 -4.40 -12.23 17.84
N PHE A 157 -4.37 -12.69 16.60
CA PHE A 157 -4.07 -14.07 16.25
C PHE A 157 -2.68 -14.16 15.65
N LYS A 158 -1.99 -15.26 15.93
CA LYS A 158 -0.90 -15.76 15.11
C LYS A 158 -1.41 -16.98 14.37
N LEU A 159 -1.40 -16.90 13.05
CA LEU A 159 -1.96 -17.90 12.15
C LEU A 159 -0.84 -18.63 11.42
N LEU A 160 -0.96 -19.95 11.28
CA LEU A 160 -0.17 -20.72 10.32
C LEU A 160 -1.01 -20.88 9.05
N ARG A 161 -0.48 -20.42 7.93
CA ARG A 161 -1.11 -20.53 6.62
C ARG A 161 -0.35 -21.59 5.82
N ASN A 162 -1.05 -22.69 5.53
CA ASN A 162 -0.51 -23.78 4.72
C ASN A 162 -0.98 -23.61 3.29
N VAL A 163 -0.05 -23.26 2.40
CA VAL A 163 -0.34 -23.02 0.98
C VAL A 163 -0.02 -24.28 0.20
N PRO A 164 -0.96 -24.82 -0.58
CA PRO A 164 -0.73 -26.01 -1.40
C PRO A 164 0.05 -25.67 -2.69
N ASP A 165 1.14 -24.93 -2.61
CA ASP A 165 2.00 -24.67 -3.78
C ASP A 165 3.02 -25.80 -4.00
N GLU A 166 3.69 -25.79 -5.15
CA GLU A 166 4.74 -26.78 -5.47
C GLU A 166 5.93 -26.71 -4.50
N TYR A 167 6.04 -25.61 -3.76
CA TYR A 167 7.13 -25.34 -2.82
C TYR A 167 6.78 -25.72 -1.38
N GLY A 168 5.52 -26.07 -1.08
CA GLY A 168 5.04 -26.38 0.26
C GLY A 168 5.24 -25.22 1.24
N ASN A 169 5.11 -23.98 0.76
CA ASN A 169 5.40 -22.80 1.56
C ASN A 169 4.32 -22.63 2.64
N ASN A 170 4.73 -22.82 3.88
CA ASN A 170 3.94 -22.42 5.04
C ASN A 170 4.50 -21.11 5.58
N TYR A 171 3.64 -20.20 6.01
CA TYR A 171 4.08 -18.96 6.64
C TYR A 171 3.21 -18.61 7.85
N PHE A 172 3.81 -17.84 8.75
CA PHE A 172 3.11 -17.29 9.90
C PHE A 172 2.61 -15.89 9.59
N GLU A 173 1.41 -15.59 10.05
CA GLU A 173 0.76 -14.30 9.87
C GLU A 173 0.20 -13.81 11.21
N ASP A 174 0.52 -12.57 11.56
CA ASP A 174 -0.16 -11.87 12.64
C ASP A 174 -1.42 -11.19 12.07
N PHE A 175 -2.57 -11.49 12.68
CA PHE A 175 -3.87 -10.92 12.31
C PHE A 175 -4.51 -10.23 13.52
N HIS A 176 -4.93 -9.00 13.33
CA HIS A 176 -5.46 -8.14 14.37
C HIS A 176 -6.94 -7.80 14.13
N GLN A 177 -7.71 -7.78 15.22
CA GLN A 177 -9.05 -7.24 15.24
C GLN A 177 -9.00 -5.77 14.78
N TYR A 178 -9.82 -5.44 13.79
CA TYR A 178 -9.90 -4.17 13.05
C TYR A 178 -8.92 -3.94 11.90
N PHE A 179 -7.62 -4.00 12.15
CA PHE A 179 -6.67 -3.62 11.10
C PHE A 179 -6.21 -4.78 10.21
N GLY A 180 -6.67 -6.01 10.48
CA GLY A 180 -6.42 -7.15 9.60
C GLY A 180 -5.02 -7.72 9.76
N SER A 181 -4.46 -8.22 8.67
CA SER A 181 -3.11 -8.78 8.66
C SER A 181 -2.06 -7.67 8.57
N ASP A 182 -0.88 -7.93 9.16
CA ASP A 182 0.26 -7.03 9.08
C ASP A 182 0.73 -6.84 7.63
N TYR A 183 0.61 -7.86 6.79
CA TYR A 183 1.17 -7.85 5.43
C TYR A 183 0.15 -7.43 4.38
N LEU A 184 -1.13 -7.78 4.54
CA LEU A 184 -2.15 -7.56 3.51
C LEU A 184 -3.52 -7.24 4.09
N PHE A 185 -4.22 -6.30 3.47
CA PHE A 185 -5.65 -6.15 3.73
C PHE A 185 -6.40 -7.34 3.16
N VAL A 186 -6.97 -8.16 4.04
CA VAL A 186 -7.92 -9.22 3.70
C VAL A 186 -7.43 -10.06 2.52
N HIS A 187 -6.28 -10.71 2.74
CA HIS A 187 -5.69 -11.80 1.99
C HIS A 187 -6.04 -11.83 0.49
N ASN A 188 -5.21 -11.21 -0.35
CA ASN A 188 -5.51 -11.18 -1.79
C ASN A 188 -4.48 -11.85 -2.70
N TYR A 189 -3.22 -12.05 -2.31
CA TYR A 189 -2.22 -12.52 -3.29
C TYR A 189 -1.04 -13.21 -2.62
N ILE A 190 -1.05 -14.54 -2.50
CA ILE A 190 0.16 -15.24 -1.99
C ILE A 190 1.28 -15.21 -3.03
N CYS A 191 0.97 -15.47 -4.30
CA CYS A 191 2.03 -15.71 -5.26
C CYS A 191 2.68 -14.44 -5.83
N VAL A 192 1.92 -13.34 -5.97
CA VAL A 192 2.53 -12.07 -6.41
C VAL A 192 3.41 -11.48 -5.31
N ASN A 193 3.06 -11.68 -4.04
CA ASN A 193 3.83 -11.13 -2.91
C ASN A 193 5.11 -11.89 -2.58
N LEU A 194 5.26 -13.15 -3.02
CA LEU A 194 6.50 -13.91 -2.82
C LEU A 194 7.63 -13.45 -3.76
N ASP A 195 7.30 -13.01 -4.98
CA ASP A 195 8.30 -12.51 -5.95
C ASP A 195 8.38 -10.97 -6.03
N TYR A 196 7.29 -10.27 -5.75
CA TYR A 196 7.20 -8.81 -5.78
C TYR A 196 6.48 -8.34 -4.52
N SER A 197 7.22 -7.95 -3.50
CA SER A 197 6.73 -7.54 -2.17
C SER A 197 5.94 -6.22 -2.20
N LEU A 198 4.90 -6.13 -3.01
CA LEU A 198 4.23 -4.86 -3.29
C LEU A 198 3.48 -4.33 -2.08
N GLU A 199 3.05 -5.15 -1.12
CA GLU A 199 2.49 -4.71 0.16
C GLU A 199 3.08 -5.52 1.30
N ASN A 200 3.68 -4.85 2.28
CA ASN A 200 4.46 -5.56 3.29
C ASN A 200 4.15 -5.23 4.74
N LYS A 201 3.62 -4.04 5.05
CA LYS A 201 3.37 -3.65 6.45
C LYS A 201 2.23 -2.66 6.53
N LEU A 202 1.29 -2.88 7.43
CA LEU A 202 0.32 -1.86 7.82
C LEU A 202 1.07 -0.61 8.31
N ARG A 203 0.93 0.48 7.55
CA ARG A 203 1.48 1.80 7.87
C ARG A 203 0.56 2.53 8.84
N CYS A 204 -0.71 2.62 8.50
CA CYS A 204 -1.70 3.32 9.30
C CYS A 204 -3.06 2.66 9.22
N PHE A 205 -3.82 2.83 10.28
CA PHE A 205 -5.25 2.56 10.30
C PHE A 205 -5.97 3.75 10.94
N ASN A 206 -7.01 4.24 10.26
CA ASN A 206 -7.83 5.32 10.75
C ASN A 206 -9.31 4.91 10.74
N ASN A 207 -9.95 4.95 11.90
CA ASN A 207 -11.39 4.78 12.04
C ASN A 207 -11.99 6.18 12.25
N HIS A 208 -12.27 6.89 11.15
CA HIS A 208 -12.47 8.35 10.97
C HIS A 208 -13.41 9.14 11.92
N ASN A 209 -13.91 8.55 13.01
CA ASN A 209 -14.34 9.35 14.15
C ASN A 209 -13.11 10.03 14.75
N LEU A 210 -12.97 11.34 14.56
CA LEU A 210 -11.88 12.16 15.11
C LEU A 210 -11.75 12.06 16.65
N THR A 211 -12.80 11.55 17.31
CA THR A 211 -12.87 11.29 18.75
C THR A 211 -12.64 9.82 19.12
N ASP A 212 -12.52 8.91 18.14
CA ASP A 212 -12.16 7.52 18.41
C ASP A 212 -10.65 7.49 18.69
N PRO A 213 -10.21 7.16 19.92
CA PRO A 213 -8.79 7.05 20.26
C PRO A 213 -8.06 5.96 19.44
N PHE A 214 -8.82 5.16 18.68
CA PHE A 214 -8.33 4.02 17.94
C PHE A 214 -7.85 4.36 16.52
N ASN A 215 -6.83 5.23 16.42
CA ASN A 215 -6.02 5.38 15.21
C ASN A 215 -4.66 4.74 15.44
N TYR A 216 -4.19 3.90 14.50
CA TYR A 216 -2.88 3.26 14.57
C TYR A 216 -1.95 3.88 13.53
N TYR A 217 -0.71 4.13 13.95
CA TYR A 217 0.38 4.65 13.11
C TYR A 217 1.63 3.84 13.43
N SER A 218 2.19 3.14 12.44
CA SER A 218 3.41 2.34 12.63
C SER A 218 4.68 3.20 12.68
N ASP A 219 4.64 4.36 12.05
CA ASP A 219 5.81 5.21 11.77
C ASP A 219 5.47 6.70 11.96
N THR A 220 6.50 7.55 11.94
CA THR A 220 6.37 9.02 12.07
C THR A 220 5.85 9.72 10.81
N LEU A 221 5.74 8.99 9.70
CA LEU A 221 5.34 9.54 8.41
C LEU A 221 3.82 9.60 8.27
N ASP A 222 3.32 10.62 7.57
CA ASP A 222 1.92 10.72 7.18
C ASP A 222 1.50 9.47 6.38
N CYS A 223 0.27 9.02 6.63
CA CYS A 223 -0.35 7.92 5.88
C CYS A 223 -0.48 8.24 4.39
N GLU A 224 -0.63 9.52 4.04
CA GLU A 224 -0.64 10.04 2.67
C GLU A 224 0.64 10.78 2.28
N PHE A 225 1.82 10.34 2.75
CA PHE A 225 3.11 11.04 2.54
C PHE A 225 3.44 11.42 1.08
N ILE A 226 2.95 10.65 0.09
CA ILE A 226 3.15 10.99 -1.33
C ILE A 226 2.50 12.33 -1.68
N SER A 227 1.32 12.64 -1.12
CA SER A 227 0.63 13.92 -1.37
C SER A 227 1.46 15.11 -0.85
N GLU A 228 2.12 14.95 0.29
CA GLU A 228 3.03 15.95 0.85
C GLU A 228 4.31 16.06 0.02
N LEU A 229 4.93 14.95 -0.36
CA LEU A 229 6.09 14.93 -1.27
C LEU A 229 5.79 15.64 -2.60
N LEU A 230 4.62 15.41 -3.17
CA LEU A 230 4.15 16.10 -4.38
C LEU A 230 3.92 17.60 -4.15
N SER A 231 3.36 17.97 -3.00
CA SER A 231 3.09 19.38 -2.64
C SER A 231 4.38 20.14 -2.36
N LEU A 232 5.32 19.53 -1.63
CA LEU A 232 6.68 20.05 -1.45
C LEU A 232 7.39 20.18 -2.80
N LYS A 233 7.25 19.22 -3.71
CA LYS A 233 7.84 19.30 -5.06
C LYS A 233 7.29 20.49 -5.86
N ASN A 234 5.99 20.77 -5.76
CA ASN A 234 5.39 21.96 -6.37
C ASN A 234 5.91 23.26 -5.73
N ASN A 235 6.26 23.24 -4.44
CA ASN A 235 6.94 24.36 -3.77
C ASN A 235 8.46 24.38 -3.97
N PHE A 236 9.07 23.29 -4.45
CA PHE A 236 10.48 23.22 -4.89
C PHE A 236 10.69 23.67 -6.34
N LEU A 237 9.63 24.19 -6.99
CA LEU A 237 9.81 25.32 -7.91
C LEU A 237 10.32 26.51 -7.05
N MET A 238 11.59 26.91 -6.94
CA MET A 238 12.70 26.87 -7.87
C MET A 238 14.03 27.22 -7.15
N ASP A 239 15.01 26.32 -7.18
CA ASP A 239 16.26 26.66 -7.87
C ASP A 239 16.11 25.99 -9.23
N LYS A 240 15.61 26.74 -10.22
CA LYS A 240 15.32 26.16 -11.54
C LYS A 240 16.65 25.75 -12.15
N ILE A 241 17.02 24.48 -12.03
CA ILE A 241 18.12 23.96 -12.83
C ILE A 241 17.62 23.91 -14.26
N ILE A 242 18.18 24.79 -15.09
CA ILE A 242 17.82 24.92 -16.49
C ILE A 242 18.92 24.24 -17.29
N PHE A 243 18.53 23.31 -18.15
CA PHE A 243 19.38 22.75 -19.19
C PHE A 243 19.02 23.44 -20.50
N TYR A 244 19.95 24.22 -21.05
CA TYR A 244 19.74 25.00 -22.26
C TYR A 244 21.00 25.03 -23.13
N PRO A 245 20.90 24.88 -24.46
CA PRO A 245 19.68 24.56 -25.19
C PRO A 245 19.25 23.09 -24.96
N ASN A 246 17.95 22.83 -25.13
CA ASN A 246 17.36 21.49 -25.12
C ASN A 246 16.12 21.49 -26.04
N PRO A 247 16.20 20.96 -27.27
CA PRO A 247 17.32 20.19 -27.82
C PRO A 247 18.63 20.97 -27.99
N SER A 248 19.78 20.30 -27.93
CA SER A 248 21.12 20.91 -28.09
C SER A 248 21.77 20.46 -29.41
N GLU A 249 22.10 21.43 -30.26
CA GLU A 249 22.59 21.23 -31.65
C GLU A 249 24.11 21.00 -31.78
N ASN A 250 24.85 20.87 -30.67
CA ASN A 250 26.31 20.63 -30.70
C ASN A 250 26.75 19.60 -29.65
N PHE A 251 25.83 18.72 -29.24
CA PHE A 251 26.06 17.77 -28.13
C PHE A 251 26.53 18.45 -26.84
N GLN A 252 26.19 19.73 -26.66
CA GLN A 252 26.61 20.56 -25.54
C GLN A 252 25.41 21.30 -24.97
N THR A 253 25.11 21.05 -23.69
CA THR A 253 24.06 21.75 -22.96
C THR A 253 24.66 22.50 -21.77
N GLN A 254 24.16 23.70 -21.52
CA GLN A 254 24.53 24.51 -20.37
C GLN A 254 23.51 24.32 -19.25
N ILE A 255 24.02 24.11 -18.05
CA ILE A 255 23.29 23.81 -16.83
C ILE A 255 23.40 25.05 -15.93
N PHE A 256 22.27 25.69 -15.68
CA PHE A 256 22.13 26.87 -14.81
C PHE A 256 21.47 26.49 -13.49
N GLY A 257 21.47 27.40 -12.51
CA GLY A 257 20.71 27.22 -11.26
C GLY A 257 21.30 26.20 -10.30
N ILE A 258 22.56 25.81 -10.49
CA ILE A 258 23.28 24.89 -9.61
C ILE A 258 24.53 25.55 -9.03
N ASN A 259 24.74 25.39 -7.72
CA ASN A 259 26.01 25.73 -7.09
C ASN A 259 27.03 24.64 -7.43
N THR A 260 27.97 24.93 -8.31
CA THR A 260 28.95 23.95 -8.78
C THR A 260 29.87 23.41 -7.68
N ASN A 261 30.03 24.15 -6.58
CA ASN A 261 30.83 23.72 -5.43
C ASN A 261 30.13 22.63 -4.58
N ASP A 262 28.83 22.43 -4.79
CA ASP A 262 28.05 21.41 -4.09
C ASP A 262 27.94 20.11 -4.89
N ILE A 263 28.44 20.07 -6.12
CA ILE A 263 28.34 18.90 -7.01
C ILE A 263 29.40 17.87 -6.62
N GLU A 264 28.96 16.66 -6.34
CA GLU A 264 29.82 15.51 -6.04
C GLU A 264 30.09 14.68 -7.29
N ASN A 265 29.02 14.36 -8.05
CA ASN A 265 29.13 13.54 -9.26
C ASN A 265 28.12 14.00 -10.33
N VAL A 266 28.46 13.73 -11.59
CA VAL A 266 27.53 13.85 -12.72
C VAL A 266 27.56 12.55 -13.52
N PHE A 267 26.40 12.10 -13.99
CA PHE A 267 26.26 10.93 -14.84
C PHE A 267 25.36 11.27 -16.02
N VAL A 268 25.63 10.68 -17.18
CA VAL A 268 24.78 10.76 -18.36
C VAL A 268 24.42 9.35 -18.78
N TYR A 269 23.13 9.08 -18.95
CA TYR A 269 22.60 7.80 -19.36
C TYR A 269 21.96 7.91 -20.75
N ASP A 270 22.09 6.86 -21.57
CA ASP A 270 21.28 6.70 -22.77
C ASP A 270 19.88 6.13 -22.46
N LEU A 271 19.07 5.88 -23.49
CA LEU A 271 17.74 5.29 -23.37
C LEU A 271 17.73 3.86 -22.79
N LEU A 272 18.84 3.13 -22.89
CA LEU A 272 18.98 1.76 -22.37
C LEU A 272 19.56 1.74 -20.95
N GLY A 273 19.87 2.91 -20.38
CA GLY A 273 20.46 3.04 -19.05
C GLY A 273 21.99 2.90 -19.01
N ASN A 274 22.67 2.83 -20.15
CA ASN A 274 24.13 2.76 -20.19
C ASN A 274 24.73 4.14 -19.87
N ILE A 275 25.85 4.16 -19.14
CA ILE A 275 26.59 5.40 -18.85
C ILE A 275 27.36 5.82 -20.10
N ILE A 276 27.11 7.04 -20.55
CA ILE A 276 27.72 7.66 -21.72
C ILE A 276 28.88 8.55 -21.27
N PRO A 277 30.05 8.47 -21.92
CA PRO A 277 31.18 9.31 -21.57
C PRO A 277 30.90 10.77 -22.00
N PHE A 278 31.23 11.72 -21.13
CA PHE A 278 31.01 13.15 -21.33
C PHE A 278 32.17 13.98 -20.74
N ASN A 279 32.23 15.25 -21.12
CA ASN A 279 33.12 16.24 -20.51
C ASN A 279 32.29 17.32 -19.79
N ILE A 280 32.84 17.86 -18.71
CA ILE A 280 32.27 18.98 -17.98
C ILE A 280 33.26 20.15 -17.98
N THR A 281 32.77 21.34 -18.33
CA THR A 281 33.49 22.59 -18.07
C THR A 281 32.65 23.51 -17.18
N ILE A 282 33.27 24.05 -16.14
CA ILE A 282 32.60 24.97 -15.20
C ILE A 282 33.02 26.39 -15.58
N VAL A 283 32.03 27.26 -15.83
CA VAL A 283 32.25 28.68 -16.14
C VAL A 283 31.34 29.51 -15.26
N LYS A 284 31.95 30.22 -14.30
CA LYS A 284 31.23 31.02 -13.30
C LYS A 284 30.18 30.16 -12.56
N ASN A 285 28.90 30.55 -12.62
CA ASN A 285 27.78 29.88 -11.96
C ASN A 285 27.02 28.93 -12.91
N SER A 286 27.73 28.38 -13.91
CA SER A 286 27.14 27.46 -14.88
C SER A 286 28.10 26.33 -15.20
N MET A 287 27.52 25.20 -15.58
CA MET A 287 28.23 24.01 -15.98
C MET A 287 27.86 23.70 -17.44
N PHE A 288 28.84 23.43 -18.29
CA PHE A 288 28.61 22.91 -19.62
C PHE A 288 28.89 21.41 -19.63
N LEU A 289 27.95 20.66 -20.18
CA LEU A 289 28.05 19.22 -20.37
C LEU A 289 28.13 18.93 -21.86
N THR A 290 29.20 18.26 -22.29
CA THR A 290 29.44 17.92 -23.70
C THR A 290 29.60 16.41 -23.87
N LEU A 291 28.84 15.77 -24.77
CA LEU A 291 28.97 14.32 -25.03
C LEU A 291 30.13 14.03 -25.99
N PHE A 292 30.88 12.96 -25.73
CA PHE A 292 32.01 12.59 -26.60
C PHE A 292 31.60 11.89 -27.89
N ASN A 293 30.59 11.02 -27.82
CA ASN A 293 30.20 10.14 -28.93
C ASN A 293 29.42 10.86 -30.05
N LYS A 294 28.94 12.09 -29.81
CA LYS A 294 28.19 12.91 -30.78
C LYS A 294 27.07 12.15 -31.50
N ILE A 295 26.37 11.28 -30.77
CA ILE A 295 25.22 10.52 -31.29
C ILE A 295 23.95 11.28 -30.92
N SER A 296 23.10 11.58 -31.90
CA SER A 296 21.82 12.25 -31.66
C SER A 296 20.87 11.29 -30.93
N GLY A 297 20.14 11.80 -29.93
CA GLY A 297 19.28 10.95 -29.11
C GLY A 297 18.75 11.63 -27.86
N ILE A 298 18.00 10.84 -27.09
CA ILE A 298 17.51 11.21 -25.76
C ILE A 298 18.52 10.71 -24.74
N TYR A 299 18.89 11.59 -23.82
CA TYR A 299 19.79 11.29 -22.71
C TYR A 299 19.19 11.75 -21.39
N PHE A 300 19.60 11.11 -20.30
CA PHE A 300 19.23 11.48 -18.94
C PHE A 300 20.48 11.90 -18.18
N VAL A 301 20.51 13.13 -17.68
CA VAL A 301 21.61 13.62 -16.84
C VAL A 301 21.22 13.47 -15.38
N LYS A 302 22.08 12.87 -14.56
CA LYS A 302 22.00 12.86 -13.10
C LYS A 302 23.12 13.75 -12.54
N ILE A 303 22.78 14.70 -11.69
CA ILE A 303 23.73 15.50 -10.93
C ILE A 303 23.53 15.19 -9.44
N GLN A 304 24.52 14.58 -8.82
CA GLN A 304 24.55 14.38 -7.38
C GLN A 304 25.22 15.59 -6.74
N SER A 305 24.53 16.22 -5.80
CA SER A 305 25.09 17.25 -4.92
C SER A 305 25.11 16.78 -3.48
N LYS A 306 25.88 17.43 -2.62
CA LYS A 306 25.98 17.15 -1.18
C LYS A 306 24.64 17.04 -0.45
N LYS A 307 23.60 17.74 -0.96
CA LYS A 307 22.29 17.84 -0.30
C LYS A 307 21.19 17.09 -1.03
N ARG A 308 21.32 16.86 -2.34
CA ARG A 308 20.23 16.35 -3.18
C ARG A 308 20.73 15.83 -4.53
N TYR A 309 19.91 15.03 -5.17
CA TYR A 309 20.08 14.62 -6.55
C TYR A 309 19.20 15.47 -7.47
N PHE A 310 19.73 15.82 -8.63
CA PHE A 310 19.00 16.43 -9.72
C PHE A 310 19.08 15.54 -10.92
N PHE A 311 18.04 15.57 -11.74
CA PHE A 311 18.18 14.94 -13.02
C PHE A 311 17.34 15.62 -14.08
N LYS A 312 17.71 15.41 -15.34
CA LYS A 312 17.02 16.03 -16.47
C LYS A 312 17.11 15.18 -17.71
N LYS A 313 15.99 15.06 -18.43
CA LYS A 313 15.98 14.63 -19.83
C LYS A 313 16.55 15.74 -20.72
N ILE A 314 17.52 15.40 -21.55
CA ILE A 314 18.05 16.26 -22.62
C ILE A 314 17.95 15.56 -23.96
N ILE A 315 17.76 16.34 -25.02
CA ILE A 315 17.72 15.88 -26.40
C ILE A 315 18.96 16.47 -27.08
N MET A 316 19.82 15.61 -27.62
CA MET A 316 20.98 16.05 -28.41
C MET A 316 20.69 15.78 -29.88
N ILE A 317 20.95 16.77 -30.73
CA ILE A 317 20.75 16.71 -32.18
C ILE A 317 22.10 16.85 -32.87
#